data_AF-A0AAP3H4X6-F1
#
_entry.id   AF-A0AAP3H4X6-F1
#
_cell.length_a   1.000
_cell.length_b   1.000
_cell.length_c   1.000
_cell.angle_alpha   90.00
_cell.angle_beta   90.00
_cell.angle_gamma   90.00
#
_symmetry.space_group_name_H-M   'P 1'
#
loop_
_entity.id
_entity.type
_entity.pdbx_description
1 polymer ?
#
loop_
_entity_poly.entity_id
_entity_poly.type
_entity_poly.pdbx_seq_one_letter_code
_entity_poly.pdbx_strand_id
1 'polypeptide(L)'
;MLIFTPQALAFVAVPKTGTTAIEKALRPHADILFRKSQKHTSAQRFHRRIRPFVRATFDTSLESFAVLREPEDQIRSWYKYRCRDEIRDKPEYAGQLSFNAYVEALLSDSPPPCAQIGSQYRMLSGRGGRIIVDHLFAYERWDQLEAFLTDRFGHRINFEPHNVSPYVKADLSPELRSRLRAARPAEFDLHARLMAADGKLRPRQETKAV
;
A
#
# COMPACT_ATOMS: atom_id res chain seq x y z
N MET A 1 -1.37 8.87 5.69
CA MET A 1 -2.17 8.14 6.69
C MET A 1 -3.29 9.06 7.15
N LEU A 2 -4.48 8.50 7.26
CA LEU A 2 -5.69 9.18 7.74
C LEU A 2 -6.20 8.45 8.98
N ILE A 3 -6.75 9.18 9.93
CA ILE A 3 -7.40 8.63 11.13
C ILE A 3 -8.79 9.25 11.22
N PHE A 4 -9.77 8.40 11.53
CA PHE A 4 -11.19 8.70 11.61
C PHE A 4 -11.66 8.25 12.99
N THR A 5 -11.66 9.15 13.97
CA THR A 5 -12.00 8.81 15.35
C THR A 5 -13.46 8.39 15.50
N PRO A 6 -14.47 9.01 14.83
CA PRO A 6 -15.86 8.55 14.94
C PRO A 6 -16.07 7.13 14.40
N GLN A 7 -15.27 6.73 13.40
CA GLN A 7 -15.33 5.39 12.79
C GLN A 7 -14.36 4.39 13.45
N ALA A 8 -13.61 4.80 14.46
CA ALA A 8 -12.53 4.03 15.08
C ALA A 8 -11.60 3.37 14.02
N LEU A 9 -11.22 4.13 12.98
CA LEU A 9 -10.53 3.59 11.81
C LEU A 9 -9.28 4.38 11.45
N ALA A 10 -8.24 3.71 10.95
CA ALA A 10 -7.04 4.32 10.41
C ALA A 10 -6.61 3.72 9.07
N PHE A 11 -6.25 4.57 8.11
CA PHE A 11 -5.71 4.18 6.82
C PHE A 11 -4.18 4.13 6.82
N VAL A 12 -3.62 2.92 6.74
CA VAL A 12 -2.19 2.68 6.53
C VAL A 12 -1.88 2.76 5.03
N ALA A 13 -1.42 3.92 4.59
CA ALA A 13 -1.22 4.23 3.17
C ALA A 13 0.08 3.61 2.62
N VAL A 14 -0.02 2.40 2.05
CA VAL A 14 1.07 1.72 1.34
C VAL A 14 1.33 2.43 -0.01
N PRO A 15 2.57 2.80 -0.38
CA PRO A 15 2.84 3.45 -1.65
C PRO A 15 2.36 2.66 -2.86
N LYS A 16 1.80 3.38 -3.84
CA LYS A 16 1.38 2.87 -5.17
C LYS A 16 0.22 1.87 -5.14
N THR A 17 -0.60 1.90 -4.09
CA THR A 17 -1.82 1.09 -3.95
C THR A 17 -3.10 1.94 -3.99
N GLY A 18 -3.13 2.99 -4.82
CA GLY A 18 -4.30 3.87 -4.93
C GLY A 18 -4.42 4.92 -3.83
N THR A 19 -3.37 5.13 -3.03
CA THR A 19 -3.38 6.06 -1.87
C THR A 19 -3.85 7.47 -2.20
N THR A 20 -3.59 7.97 -3.41
CA THR A 20 -4.01 9.32 -3.81
C THR A 20 -5.52 9.42 -3.96
N ALA A 21 -6.16 8.44 -4.60
CA ALA A 21 -7.62 8.40 -4.76
C ALA A 21 -8.29 8.26 -3.38
N ILE A 22 -7.77 7.34 -2.55
CA ILE A 22 -8.27 7.14 -1.19
C ILE A 22 -8.11 8.42 -0.35
N GLU A 23 -6.93 9.06 -0.41
CA GLU A 23 -6.69 10.30 0.33
C GLU A 23 -7.63 11.41 -0.12
N LYS A 24 -7.86 11.59 -1.42
CA LYS A 24 -8.78 12.62 -1.92
C LYS A 24 -10.21 12.40 -1.44
N ALA A 25 -10.71 11.16 -1.55
CA ALA A 25 -12.08 10.83 -1.17
C ALA A 25 -12.31 10.90 0.34
N LEU A 26 -11.36 10.41 1.14
CA LEU A 26 -11.56 10.27 2.58
C LEU A 26 -11.05 11.46 3.41
N ARG A 27 -10.19 12.33 2.86
CA ARG A 27 -9.64 13.48 3.60
C ARG A 27 -10.70 14.38 4.25
N PRO A 28 -11.87 14.68 3.64
CA PRO A 28 -12.90 15.49 4.28
C PRO A 28 -13.43 14.90 5.60
N HIS A 29 -13.29 13.60 5.80
CA HIS A 29 -13.79 12.89 6.98
C HIS A 29 -12.70 12.64 8.04
N ALA A 30 -11.43 12.96 7.76
CA ALA A 30 -10.32 12.60 8.63
C ALA A 30 -10.07 13.64 9.72
N ASP A 31 -10.05 13.20 10.98
CA ASP A 31 -9.73 14.04 12.14
C ASP A 31 -8.21 14.30 12.25
N ILE A 32 -7.39 13.32 11.82
CA ILE A 32 -5.94 13.45 11.82
C ILE A 32 -5.37 13.02 10.47
N LEU A 33 -4.55 13.89 9.89
CA LEU A 33 -3.92 13.70 8.58
C LEU A 33 -2.40 13.82 8.68
N PHE A 34 -1.69 12.71 8.43
CA PHE A 34 -0.24 12.70 8.24
C PHE A 34 0.11 12.85 6.76
N ARG A 35 0.88 13.90 6.43
CA ARG A 35 1.30 14.25 5.06
C ARG A 35 2.77 13.96 4.79
N LYS A 36 3.18 14.16 3.53
CA LYS A 36 4.58 14.08 3.05
C LYS A 36 5.24 12.77 3.50
N SER A 37 6.46 12.82 4.04
CA SER A 37 7.21 11.65 4.49
C SER A 37 6.50 10.83 5.57
N GLN A 38 5.64 11.45 6.38
CA GLN A 38 4.92 10.74 7.45
C GLN A 38 3.68 9.99 6.93
N LYS A 39 3.25 10.24 5.69
CA LYS A 39 2.02 9.63 5.15
C LYS A 39 2.15 8.12 4.95
N HIS A 40 3.34 7.65 4.60
CA HIS A 40 3.68 6.24 4.35
C HIS A 40 4.26 5.61 5.62
N THR A 41 3.51 5.70 6.71
CA THR A 41 3.85 5.06 7.98
C THR A 41 3.60 3.56 7.88
N SER A 42 4.58 2.73 8.26
CA SER A 42 4.39 1.27 8.32
C SER A 42 3.38 0.87 9.39
N ALA A 43 2.72 -0.28 9.21
CA ALA A 43 1.80 -0.84 10.19
C ALA A 43 2.48 -1.03 11.56
N GLN A 44 3.76 -1.41 11.59
CA GLN A 44 4.52 -1.53 12.83
C GLN A 44 4.65 -0.18 13.56
N ARG A 45 4.98 0.91 12.85
CA ARG A 45 5.07 2.24 13.46
C ARG A 45 3.68 2.74 13.89
N PHE A 46 2.64 2.48 13.10
CA PHE A 46 1.26 2.77 13.49
C PHE A 46 0.91 2.12 14.83
N HIS A 47 1.06 0.80 14.95
CA HIS A 47 0.71 0.07 16.16
C HIS A 47 1.54 0.46 17.39
N ARG A 48 2.82 0.77 17.21
CA ARG A 48 3.72 1.09 18.34
C ARG A 48 3.61 2.53 18.82
N ARG A 49 3.27 3.47 17.94
CA ARG A 49 3.35 4.91 18.25
C ARG A 49 2.02 5.63 18.11
N ILE A 50 1.27 5.36 17.05
CA ILE A 50 0.09 6.16 16.69
C ILE A 50 -1.16 5.60 17.36
N ARG A 51 -1.40 4.29 17.28
CA ARG A 51 -2.57 3.64 17.92
C ARG A 51 -2.62 3.89 19.44
N PRO A 52 -1.50 3.78 20.20
CA PRO A 52 -1.51 4.10 21.64
C PRO A 52 -1.76 5.57 21.93
N PHE A 53 -1.17 6.47 21.11
CA PHE A 53 -1.42 7.91 21.23
C PHE A 53 -2.90 8.24 21.06
N VAL A 54 -3.54 7.73 20.00
CA VAL A 54 -4.97 8.00 19.76
C VAL A 54 -5.84 7.44 20.88
N ARG A 55 -5.54 6.24 21.37
CA ARG A 55 -6.26 5.66 22.51
C ARG A 55 -6.14 6.55 23.76
N ALA A 56 -4.94 7.03 24.08
CA ALA A 56 -4.72 7.86 25.27
C ALA A 56 -5.35 9.25 25.16
N THR A 57 -5.39 9.83 23.96
CA THR A 57 -5.87 11.21 23.76
C THR A 57 -7.37 11.29 23.45
N PHE A 58 -7.93 10.31 22.75
CA PHE A 58 -9.31 10.34 22.24
C PHE A 58 -10.17 9.18 22.76
N ASP A 59 -9.65 8.38 23.70
CA ASP A 59 -10.31 7.17 24.25
C ASP A 59 -10.86 6.23 23.17
N THR A 60 -10.16 6.14 22.03
CA THR A 60 -10.63 5.42 20.84
C THR A 60 -9.69 4.28 20.49
N SER A 61 -10.22 3.06 20.37
CA SER A 61 -9.47 1.89 19.93
C SER A 61 -9.57 1.72 18.41
N LEU A 62 -8.55 2.20 17.69
CA LEU A 62 -8.55 2.17 16.23
C LEU A 62 -8.32 0.76 15.65
N GLU A 63 -9.16 0.38 14.70
CA GLU A 63 -8.82 -0.61 13.66
C GLU A 63 -8.03 0.06 12.53
N SER A 64 -7.22 -0.73 11.82
CA SER A 64 -6.43 -0.29 10.68
C SER A 64 -6.82 -1.01 9.41
N PHE A 65 -6.87 -0.28 8.31
CA PHE A 65 -7.01 -0.88 6.98
C PHE A 65 -5.88 -0.45 6.04
N ALA A 66 -5.60 -1.30 5.07
CA ALA A 66 -4.64 -1.02 4.00
C ALA A 66 -5.09 -1.66 2.69
N VAL A 67 -4.46 -1.24 1.60
CA VAL A 67 -4.61 -1.84 0.27
C VAL A 67 -3.28 -2.44 -0.17
N LEU A 68 -3.33 -3.66 -0.69
CA LEU A 68 -2.23 -4.36 -1.36
C LEU A 68 -2.55 -4.46 -2.84
N ARG A 69 -1.59 -4.16 -3.69
CA ARG A 69 -1.69 -4.35 -5.14
C ARG A 69 -0.86 -5.55 -5.58
N GLU A 70 -1.24 -6.18 -6.69
CA GLU A 70 -0.42 -7.20 -7.35
C GLU A 70 1.04 -6.69 -7.44
N PRO A 71 2.03 -7.48 -6.98
CA PRO A 71 3.38 -6.97 -6.78
C PRO A 71 4.08 -6.47 -8.04
N GLU A 72 3.96 -7.15 -9.20
CA GLU A 72 4.53 -6.67 -10.47
C GLU A 72 3.88 -5.34 -10.88
N ASP A 73 2.58 -5.23 -10.71
CA ASP A 73 1.76 -4.09 -11.08
C ASP A 73 2.03 -2.86 -10.17
N GLN A 74 2.36 -3.11 -8.90
CA GLN A 74 2.84 -2.09 -7.98
C GLN A 74 4.23 -1.57 -8.36
N ILE A 75 5.15 -2.46 -8.73
CA ILE A 75 6.49 -2.10 -9.22
C ILE A 75 6.38 -1.33 -10.54
N ARG A 76 5.48 -1.74 -11.43
CA ARG A 76 5.15 -1.02 -12.66
C ARG A 76 4.64 0.39 -12.38
N SER A 77 3.81 0.57 -11.34
CA SER A 77 3.35 1.90 -10.92
C SER A 77 4.49 2.77 -10.37
N TRP A 78 5.46 2.17 -9.67
CA TRP A 78 6.68 2.86 -9.27
C TRP A 78 7.54 3.28 -10.46
N TYR A 79 7.78 2.38 -11.40
CA TYR A 79 8.54 2.66 -12.63
C TYR A 79 7.91 3.82 -13.40
N LYS A 80 6.61 3.75 -13.73
CA LYS A 80 5.90 4.83 -14.42
C LYS A 80 5.97 6.17 -13.68
N TYR A 81 5.93 6.13 -12.35
CA TYR A 81 6.11 7.35 -11.54
C TYR A 81 7.54 7.89 -11.61
N ARG A 82 8.55 7.01 -11.67
CA ARG A 82 9.96 7.39 -11.76
C ARG A 82 10.41 7.75 -13.18
N CYS A 83 9.61 7.47 -14.21
CA CYS A 83 9.84 7.94 -15.59
C CYS A 83 9.26 9.34 -15.87
N ARG A 84 8.77 10.04 -14.86
CA ARG A 84 8.14 11.37 -15.00
C ARG A 84 9.18 12.45 -15.24
N ASP A 85 8.90 13.34 -16.18
CA ASP A 85 9.79 14.43 -16.55
C ASP A 85 10.04 15.41 -15.40
N GLU A 86 9.08 15.57 -14.48
CA GLU A 86 9.18 16.43 -13.31
C GLU A 86 10.26 15.99 -12.30
N ILE A 87 10.79 14.77 -12.45
CA ILE A 87 11.91 14.28 -11.64
C ILE A 87 13.15 13.94 -12.46
N ARG A 88 13.23 14.36 -13.72
CA ARG A 88 14.32 14.01 -14.65
C ARG A 88 15.72 14.32 -14.10
N ASP A 89 15.85 15.41 -13.35
CA ASP A 89 17.12 15.84 -12.76
C ASP A 89 17.46 15.16 -11.42
N LYS A 90 16.62 14.21 -10.97
CA LYS A 90 16.78 13.52 -9.70
C LYS A 90 17.39 12.12 -9.87
N PRO A 91 18.16 11.62 -8.90
CA PRO A 91 18.73 10.28 -8.98
C PRO A 91 17.68 9.16 -9.04
N GLU A 92 16.44 9.43 -8.65
CA GLU A 92 15.33 8.47 -8.76
C GLU A 92 14.73 8.36 -10.17
N TYR A 93 15.15 9.19 -11.14
CA TYR A 93 14.65 9.10 -12.50
C TYR A 93 15.01 7.76 -13.15
N ALA A 94 14.01 7.12 -13.76
CA ALA A 94 14.12 5.82 -14.40
C ALA A 94 13.71 5.82 -15.89
N GLY A 95 13.44 6.99 -16.48
CA GLY A 95 12.97 7.09 -17.87
C GLY A 95 14.01 6.65 -18.92
N GLN A 96 15.28 6.54 -18.52
CA GLN A 96 16.38 5.99 -19.30
C GLN A 96 16.41 4.45 -19.37
N LEU A 97 15.65 3.77 -18.50
CA LEU A 97 15.64 2.31 -18.41
C LEU A 97 14.40 1.75 -19.09
N SER A 98 14.50 0.55 -19.67
CA SER A 98 13.32 -0.28 -19.96
C SER A 98 12.76 -0.86 -18.65
N PHE A 99 11.51 -1.35 -18.67
CA PHE A 99 10.96 -1.99 -17.47
C PHE A 99 11.72 -3.26 -17.06
N ASN A 100 12.21 -4.06 -18.01
CA ASN A 100 13.08 -5.20 -17.71
C ASN A 100 14.36 -4.75 -17.00
N ALA A 101 15.05 -3.72 -17.52
CA ALA A 101 16.26 -3.18 -16.89
C ALA A 101 15.98 -2.58 -15.50
N TYR A 102 14.81 -1.98 -15.30
CA TYR A 102 14.36 -1.50 -14.01
C TYR A 102 14.16 -2.62 -12.99
N VAL A 103 13.52 -3.72 -13.39
CA VAL A 103 13.32 -4.89 -12.53
C VAL A 103 14.64 -5.61 -12.25
N GLU A 104 15.52 -5.75 -13.24
CA GLU A 104 16.88 -6.26 -13.03
C GLU A 104 17.63 -5.42 -11.98
N ALA A 105 17.60 -4.10 -12.12
CA ALA A 105 18.23 -3.19 -11.17
C ALA A 105 17.59 -3.24 -9.76
N LEU A 106 16.29 -3.48 -9.67
CA LEU A 106 15.59 -3.67 -8.40
C LEU A 106 16.00 -4.96 -7.69
N LEU A 107 16.33 -6.00 -8.46
CA LEU A 107 16.73 -7.32 -7.96
C LEU A 107 18.24 -7.41 -7.65
N SER A 108 19.03 -6.38 -7.91
CA SER A 108 20.45 -6.39 -7.58
C SER A 108 20.70 -6.23 -6.07
N ASP A 109 21.88 -6.67 -5.61
CA ASP A 109 22.25 -6.54 -4.19
C ASP A 109 22.40 -5.08 -3.73
N SER A 110 22.71 -4.19 -4.68
CA SER A 110 22.83 -2.75 -4.45
C SER A 110 22.03 -1.98 -5.48
N PRO A 111 20.68 -1.93 -5.34
CA PRO A 111 19.82 -1.26 -6.30
C PRO A 111 20.19 0.23 -6.40
N PRO A 112 20.26 0.81 -7.62
CA PRO A 112 20.44 2.25 -7.78
C PRO A 112 19.24 3.02 -7.21
N PRO A 113 19.37 4.33 -6.92
CA PRO A 113 18.29 5.12 -6.31
C PRO A 113 16.94 5.03 -7.06
N CYS A 114 16.98 4.95 -8.39
CA CYS A 114 15.80 4.77 -9.23
C CYS A 114 15.10 3.42 -9.05
N ALA A 115 15.76 2.37 -8.54
CA ALA A 115 15.20 1.04 -8.28
C ALA A 115 15.05 0.72 -6.78
N GLN A 116 15.53 1.59 -5.89
CA GLN A 116 15.34 1.50 -4.44
C GLN A 116 13.89 1.81 -4.06
N ILE A 117 13.01 0.82 -4.16
CA ILE A 117 11.64 0.86 -3.67
C ILE A 117 11.45 -0.18 -2.56
N GLY A 118 10.65 0.16 -1.56
CA GLY A 118 10.30 -0.76 -0.48
C GLY A 118 9.41 -1.92 -0.96
N SER A 119 9.03 -2.78 -0.02
CA SER A 119 8.04 -3.86 -0.22
C SER A 119 6.75 -3.52 0.52
N GLN A 120 5.61 -3.82 -0.10
CA GLN A 120 4.30 -3.69 0.56
C GLN A 120 4.22 -4.63 1.76
N TYR A 121 4.74 -5.86 1.64
CA TYR A 121 4.77 -6.84 2.71
C TYR A 121 5.44 -6.28 3.95
N ARG A 122 6.64 -5.69 3.80
CA ARG A 122 7.39 -5.09 4.91
C ARG A 122 6.63 -3.93 5.56
N MET A 123 5.88 -3.14 4.78
CA MET A 123 5.05 -2.07 5.31
C MET A 123 3.84 -2.56 6.11
N LEU A 124 3.35 -3.76 5.80
CA LEU A 124 2.18 -4.37 6.43
C LEU A 124 2.53 -5.32 7.57
N SER A 125 3.78 -5.80 7.62
CA SER A 125 4.24 -6.80 8.58
C SER A 125 4.80 -6.21 9.88
N GLY A 126 4.68 -6.99 10.96
CA GLY A 126 5.36 -6.78 12.23
C GLY A 126 6.58 -7.70 12.41
N ARG A 127 6.99 -7.88 13.67
CA ARG A 127 8.04 -8.85 14.02
C ARG A 127 7.62 -10.26 13.58
N GLY A 128 8.57 -11.02 13.02
CA GLY A 128 8.31 -12.37 12.53
C GLY A 128 7.49 -12.43 11.22
N GLY A 129 7.34 -11.31 10.51
CA GLY A 129 6.68 -11.27 9.21
C GLY A 129 5.15 -11.35 9.26
N ARG A 130 4.51 -11.39 10.45
CA ARG A 130 3.05 -11.43 10.56
C ARG A 130 2.44 -10.12 10.03
N ILE A 131 1.42 -10.21 9.18
CA ILE A 131 0.64 -9.03 8.77
C ILE A 131 -0.18 -8.53 9.97
N ILE A 132 -0.07 -7.24 10.28
CA ILE A 132 -0.61 -6.66 11.51
C ILE A 132 -1.67 -5.59 11.29
N VAL A 133 -2.07 -5.32 10.04
CA VAL A 133 -3.28 -4.52 9.78
C VAL A 133 -4.54 -5.33 10.09
N ASP A 134 -5.63 -4.65 10.47
CA ASP A 134 -6.89 -5.30 10.85
C ASP A 134 -7.72 -5.70 9.62
N HIS A 135 -7.75 -4.87 8.58
CA HIS A 135 -8.36 -5.16 7.28
C HIS A 135 -7.38 -4.95 6.13
N LEU A 136 -7.31 -5.88 5.18
CA LEU A 136 -6.50 -5.76 3.98
C LEU A 136 -7.36 -5.98 2.75
N PHE A 137 -7.24 -5.10 1.77
CA PHE A 137 -8.01 -5.13 0.52
C PHE A 137 -7.09 -5.26 -0.69
N ALA A 138 -7.50 -6.02 -1.71
CA ALA A 138 -6.81 -6.08 -2.99
C ALA A 138 -7.13 -4.82 -3.79
N TYR A 139 -6.11 -4.24 -4.42
CA TYR A 139 -6.27 -3.10 -5.33
C TYR A 139 -7.18 -3.46 -6.51
N GLU A 140 -7.16 -4.72 -6.94
CA GLU A 140 -7.94 -5.28 -8.03
C GLU A 140 -9.43 -5.46 -7.67
N ARG A 141 -9.77 -5.42 -6.38
CA ARG A 141 -11.13 -5.61 -5.83
C ARG A 141 -11.58 -4.40 -5.06
N TRP A 142 -11.66 -3.27 -5.78
CA TRP A 142 -12.05 -1.97 -5.22
C TRP A 142 -13.48 -2.00 -4.63
N ASP A 143 -14.34 -2.85 -5.18
CA ASP A 143 -15.68 -3.13 -4.67
C ASP A 143 -15.69 -3.53 -3.18
N GLN A 144 -14.72 -4.35 -2.76
CA GLN A 144 -14.62 -4.79 -1.35
C GLN A 144 -14.24 -3.65 -0.41
N LEU A 145 -13.37 -2.74 -0.87
CA LEU A 145 -12.98 -1.55 -0.13
C LEU A 145 -14.15 -0.57 -0.03
N GLU A 146 -14.85 -0.32 -1.15
CA GLU A 146 -16.03 0.55 -1.19
C GLU A 146 -17.13 0.04 -0.27
N ALA A 147 -17.44 -1.25 -0.31
CA ALA A 147 -18.45 -1.85 0.56
C ALA A 147 -18.06 -1.71 2.04
N PHE A 148 -16.81 -1.99 2.40
CA PHE A 148 -16.32 -1.83 3.77
C PHE A 148 -16.39 -0.38 4.25
N LEU A 149 -15.96 0.58 3.42
CA LEU A 149 -16.01 1.99 3.81
C LEU A 149 -17.44 2.51 3.86
N THR A 150 -18.32 2.07 2.97
CA THR A 150 -19.74 2.45 3.00
C THR A 150 -20.41 1.99 4.29
N ASP A 151 -20.19 0.73 4.68
CA ASP A 151 -20.64 0.18 5.96
C ASP A 151 -20.08 0.99 7.14
N ARG A 152 -18.77 1.24 7.13
CA ARG A 152 -18.10 1.91 8.25
C ARG A 152 -18.49 3.39 8.40
N PHE A 153 -18.74 4.09 7.31
CA PHE A 153 -19.07 5.52 7.31
C PHE A 153 -20.58 5.80 7.27
N GLY A 154 -21.41 4.78 7.06
CA GLY A 154 -22.87 4.89 6.96
C GLY A 154 -23.37 5.58 5.69
N HIS A 155 -22.49 5.85 4.72
CA HIS A 155 -22.82 6.45 3.43
C HIS A 155 -21.76 6.07 2.38
N ARG A 156 -22.13 6.16 1.10
CA ARG A 156 -21.25 5.79 0.00
C ARG A 156 -20.07 6.76 -0.10
N ILE A 157 -18.86 6.23 -0.16
CA ILE A 157 -17.65 6.98 -0.49
C ILE A 157 -17.38 6.84 -1.99
N ASN A 158 -17.36 7.95 -2.72
CA ASN A 158 -17.07 7.95 -4.16
C ASN A 158 -15.58 8.15 -4.41
N PHE A 159 -14.98 7.24 -5.16
CA PHE A 159 -13.59 7.35 -5.60
C PHE A 159 -13.54 7.81 -7.05
N GLU A 160 -13.03 9.02 -7.26
CA GLU A 160 -12.72 9.47 -8.62
C GLU A 160 -11.54 8.66 -9.18
N PRO A 161 -11.63 8.13 -10.41
CA PRO A 161 -10.49 7.53 -11.09
C PRO A 161 -9.32 8.52 -11.10
N HIS A 162 -8.21 8.13 -10.49
CA HIS A 162 -7.05 9.00 -10.38
C HIS A 162 -5.77 8.22 -10.59
N ASN A 163 -5.59 7.65 -11.79
CA ASN A 163 -4.37 6.94 -12.16
C ASN A 163 -4.16 6.87 -13.69
N VAL A 164 -4.20 8.00 -14.40
CA VAL A 164 -3.56 8.09 -15.73
C VAL A 164 -2.08 8.38 -15.52
N SER A 165 -1.32 7.34 -15.17
CA SER A 165 0.13 7.38 -15.40
C SER A 165 0.37 7.18 -16.89
N PRO A 166 1.35 7.86 -17.50
CA PRO A 166 1.60 7.76 -18.94
C PRO A 166 1.73 6.29 -19.39
N TYR A 167 1.29 6.02 -20.61
CA TYR A 167 1.50 4.71 -21.21
C TYR A 167 3.00 4.52 -21.41
N VAL A 168 3.57 3.57 -20.67
CA VAL A 168 4.96 3.14 -20.84
C VAL A 168 4.90 1.66 -21.13
N LYS A 169 5.50 1.25 -22.27
CA LYS A 169 5.67 -0.17 -22.61
C LYS A 169 6.47 -0.81 -21.50
N ALA A 170 5.84 -1.71 -20.76
CA ALA A 170 6.39 -2.23 -19.53
C ALA A 170 6.25 -3.76 -19.48
N ASP A 171 6.35 -4.44 -20.60
CA ASP A 171 6.31 -5.90 -20.59
C ASP A 171 7.51 -6.46 -19.81
N LEU A 172 7.25 -7.43 -18.92
CA LEU A 172 8.27 -8.12 -18.14
C LEU A 172 8.51 -9.51 -18.75
N SER A 173 9.77 -9.85 -19.00
CA SER A 173 10.11 -11.17 -19.55
C SER A 173 9.70 -12.29 -18.58
N PRO A 174 9.31 -13.49 -19.09
CA PRO A 174 8.96 -14.62 -18.24
C PRO A 174 10.06 -15.02 -17.24
N GLU A 175 11.33 -14.92 -17.66
CA GLU A 175 12.50 -15.22 -16.82
C GLU A 175 12.62 -14.22 -15.67
N LEU A 176 12.49 -12.92 -15.96
CA LEU A 176 12.54 -11.87 -14.95
C LEU A 176 11.34 -11.92 -14.00
N ARG A 177 10.14 -12.23 -14.51
CA ARG A 177 8.95 -12.44 -13.66
C ARG A 177 9.18 -13.58 -12.67
N SER A 178 9.79 -14.68 -13.12
CA SER A 178 10.11 -15.83 -12.26
C SER A 178 11.14 -15.46 -11.17
N ARG A 179 12.20 -14.73 -11.55
CA ARG A 179 13.20 -14.20 -10.59
C ARG A 179 12.59 -13.23 -9.59
N LEU A 180 11.71 -12.33 -10.04
CA LEU A 180 11.01 -11.39 -9.17
C LEU A 180 10.14 -12.11 -8.14
N ARG A 181 9.41 -13.14 -8.58
CA ARG A 181 8.59 -13.97 -7.69
C ARG A 181 9.43 -14.70 -6.65
N ALA A 182 10.58 -15.25 -7.05
CA ALA A 182 11.52 -15.91 -6.14
C ALA A 182 12.19 -14.93 -5.15
N ALA A 183 12.39 -13.68 -5.54
CA ALA A 183 12.99 -12.66 -4.67
C ALA A 183 12.01 -12.04 -3.65
N ARG A 184 10.69 -12.05 -3.94
CA ARG A 184 9.65 -11.47 -3.06
C ARG A 184 8.50 -12.44 -2.76
N PRO A 185 8.77 -13.71 -2.38
CA PRO A 185 7.75 -14.74 -2.32
C PRO A 185 6.61 -14.38 -1.36
N ALA A 186 6.93 -13.86 -0.18
CA ALA A 186 5.93 -13.50 0.83
C ALA A 186 4.94 -12.41 0.36
N GLU A 187 5.38 -11.49 -0.50
CA GLU A 187 4.52 -10.43 -1.05
C GLU A 187 3.55 -10.99 -2.11
N PHE A 188 4.04 -11.88 -2.98
CA PHE A 188 3.20 -12.61 -3.95
C PHE A 188 2.23 -13.59 -3.27
N ASP A 189 2.68 -14.33 -2.26
CA ASP A 189 1.83 -15.26 -1.53
C ASP A 189 0.73 -14.53 -0.75
N LEU A 190 1.04 -13.36 -0.18
CA LEU A 190 0.04 -12.52 0.46
C LEU A 190 -1.02 -12.03 -0.54
N HIS A 191 -0.60 -11.60 -1.73
CA HIS A 191 -1.54 -11.19 -2.78
C HIS A 191 -2.40 -12.36 -3.25
N ALA A 192 -1.81 -13.53 -3.50
CA ALA A 192 -2.55 -14.73 -3.90
C ALA A 192 -3.60 -15.14 -2.85
N ARG A 193 -3.23 -15.14 -1.56
CA ARG A 193 -4.17 -15.40 -0.45
C ARG A 193 -5.30 -14.37 -0.38
N LEU A 194 -4.97 -13.10 -0.63
CA LEU A 194 -5.94 -12.02 -0.62
C LEU A 194 -6.96 -12.18 -1.76
N MET A 195 -6.49 -12.51 -2.96
CA MET A 195 -7.36 -12.79 -4.11
C MET A 195 -8.21 -14.06 -3.93
N ALA A 196 -7.65 -15.12 -3.33
CA ALA A 196 -8.39 -16.32 -2.99
C ALA A 196 -9.50 -16.07 -1.94
N ALA A 197 -9.36 -15.02 -1.13
CA ALA A 197 -10.35 -14.56 -0.16
C ALA A 197 -11.23 -13.42 -0.72
N ASP A 198 -11.55 -13.46 -2.01
CA ASP A 198 -12.37 -12.47 -2.71
C ASP A 198 -11.83 -11.02 -2.66
N GLY A 199 -10.52 -10.86 -2.43
CA GLY A 199 -9.87 -9.55 -2.34
C GLY A 199 -9.94 -8.91 -0.95
N LYS A 200 -10.35 -9.63 0.10
CA LYS A 200 -10.43 -9.10 1.47
C LYS A 200 -9.91 -10.08 2.50
N LEU A 201 -9.02 -9.61 3.39
CA LEU A 201 -8.54 -10.38 4.54
C LEU A 201 -8.70 -9.59 5.84
N ARG A 202 -8.81 -10.33 6.95
CA ARG A 202 -8.65 -9.83 8.33
C ARG A 202 -7.45 -10.50 9.01
N PRO A 203 -6.22 -10.07 8.71
CA PRO A 203 -5.00 -10.78 9.12
C PRO A 203 -4.74 -10.71 10.62
N ARG A 204 -5.08 -9.59 11.25
CA ARG A 204 -5.06 -9.44 12.69
C ARG A 204 -6.44 -9.80 13.23
N GLN A 205 -6.54 -10.98 13.84
CA GLN A 205 -7.65 -11.29 14.73
C GLN A 205 -7.30 -10.78 16.14
N GLU A 206 -8.24 -10.13 16.80
CA GLU A 206 -8.09 -9.85 18.22
C GLU A 206 -7.99 -11.19 18.94
N THR A 207 -6.89 -11.43 19.65
CA THR A 207 -6.90 -12.41 20.71
C THR A 207 -7.96 -11.92 21.68
N LYS A 208 -9.09 -12.63 21.80
CA LYS A 208 -10.01 -12.41 22.92
C LYS A 208 -9.12 -12.43 24.16
N ALA A 209 -9.08 -11.30 24.88
CA ALA A 209 -8.53 -11.31 26.22
C ALA A 209 -9.33 -12.37 26.99
N VAL A 210 -8.66 -13.44 27.40
CA VAL A 210 -9.16 -14.42 28.36
C VAL A 210 -9.18 -13.74 29.72
#